data_AF-A0A0J0YNY1-F1
#
_entry.id   AF-A0A0J0YNY1-F1
#
_cell.length_a   1.000
_cell.length_b   1.000
_cell.length_c   1.000
_cell.angle_alpha   90.00
_cell.angle_beta   90.00
_cell.angle_gamma   90.00
#
_symmetry.space_group_name_H-M   'P 1'
#
loop_
_entity.id
_entity.type
_entity.pdbx_description
1 polymer ?
#
loop_
_entity_poly.entity_id
_entity_poly.type
_entity_poly.pdbx_seq_one_letter_code
_entity_poly.pdbx_strand_id
1 'polypeptide(L)' 'AAPIEKAIRDSNLGLNPASVGDLIRVPMPMLTEERRKVLIKVVRGEAEEGRVAIRKVRRDANNDFKRMLKDKEVSEDDA' A
#
# COMPACT_ATOMS: atom_id res chain seq x y z
N ALA A 1 -18.95 -24.12 12.55
CA ALA A 1 -19.28 -22.78 12.04
C ALA A 1 -18.50 -21.73 12.82
N ALA A 2 -17.64 -20.91 12.24
CA ALA A 2 -16.59 -21.20 11.27
C ALA A 2 -15.42 -20.29 11.71
N PRO A 3 -14.15 -20.76 11.73
CA PRO A 3 -13.00 -19.91 12.09
C PRO A 3 -12.96 -18.59 11.28
N ILE A 4 -13.54 -18.62 10.09
CA ILE A 4 -13.73 -17.49 9.17
C ILE A 4 -14.66 -16.40 9.75
N GLU A 5 -15.80 -16.76 10.38
CA GLU A 5 -16.71 -15.76 10.98
C GLU A 5 -16.08 -15.07 12.19
N LYS A 6 -15.35 -15.83 13.01
CA LYS A 6 -14.61 -15.31 14.15
C LYS A 6 -13.47 -14.42 13.70
N ALA A 7 -12.71 -14.83 12.68
CA ALA A 7 -11.66 -14.01 12.10
C ALA A 7 -12.21 -12.67 11.57
N ILE A 8 -13.34 -12.66 10.85
CA ILE A 8 -13.96 -11.42 10.32
C ILE A 8 -14.42 -10.49 11.46
N ARG A 9 -14.98 -11.03 12.55
CA ARG A 9 -15.38 -10.24 13.71
C ARG A 9 -14.18 -9.66 14.46
N ASP A 10 -13.13 -10.46 14.62
CA ASP A 10 -11.90 -10.09 15.34
C ASP A 10 -10.98 -9.21 14.47
N SER A 11 -11.23 -9.08 13.16
CA SER A 11 -10.45 -8.27 12.21
C SER A 11 -10.53 -6.75 12.46
N ASN A 12 -11.23 -6.28 13.51
CA ASN A 12 -11.40 -4.85 13.82
C ASN A 12 -11.97 -4.00 12.66
N LEU A 13 -12.64 -4.63 11.70
CA LEU A 13 -13.26 -3.95 10.55
C LEU A 13 -14.60 -3.29 10.92
N GLY A 14 -15.11 -3.50 12.14
CA GLY A 14 -16.42 -3.00 12.58
C GLY A 14 -17.59 -3.61 11.82
N LEU A 15 -17.38 -4.77 11.20
CA LEU A 15 -18.36 -5.48 10.40
C LEU A 15 -18.99 -6.58 11.26
N ASN A 16 -20.32 -6.67 11.21
CA ASN A 16 -21.07 -7.75 11.85
C ASN A 16 -21.39 -8.80 10.78
N PRO A 17 -20.60 -9.89 10.65
CA PRO A 17 -20.90 -10.95 9.71
C PRO A 17 -22.21 -11.64 10.11
N ALA A 18 -23.15 -11.72 9.17
CA ALA A 18 -24.38 -12.48 9.29
C ALA A 18 -24.27 -13.75 8.45
N SER A 19 -24.26 -14.90 9.12
CA SER A 19 -24.26 -16.23 8.50
C SER A 19 -25.67 -16.57 8.01
N VAL A 20 -25.82 -16.89 6.73
CA VAL A 20 -27.06 -17.44 6.15
C VAL A 20 -26.73 -18.77 5.50
N GLY A 21 -26.86 -19.87 6.26
CA GLY A 21 -26.48 -21.21 5.80
C GLY A 21 -24.98 -21.31 5.53
N ASP A 22 -24.61 -21.59 4.28
CA ASP A 22 -23.21 -21.70 3.83
C ASP A 22 -22.58 -20.37 3.39
N LEU A 23 -23.32 -19.24 3.44
CA LEU A 23 -22.89 -17.93 2.97
C LEU A 23 -22.70 -16.95 4.13
N ILE A 24 -21.55 -16.28 4.18
CA ILE A 24 -21.29 -15.20 5.14
C ILE A 24 -21.57 -13.85 4.46
N ARG A 25 -22.64 -13.17 4.86
CA ARG A 25 -22.92 -11.79 4.43
C ARG A 25 -22.24 -10.80 5.36
N VAL A 26 -21.42 -9.94 4.79
CA VAL A 26 -20.72 -8.89 5.53
C VAL A 26 -21.28 -7.52 5.09
N PRO A 27 -22.26 -6.95 5.82
CA PRO A 27 -22.79 -5.64 5.49
C PRO A 27 -21.74 -4.58 5.83
N MET A 28 -21.22 -3.90 4.80
CA MET A 28 -20.38 -2.73 5.02
C MET A 28 -21.24 -1.52 5.39
N PRO A 29 -20.92 -0.81 6.49
CA PRO A 29 -21.61 0.42 6.84
C PRO A 29 -21.34 1.48 5.77
N MET A 30 -22.29 2.39 5.58
CA MET A 30 -22.10 3.52 4.69
C MET A 30 -20.93 4.38 5.16
N LEU A 31 -20.02 4.70 4.26
CA LEU A 31 -18.92 5.63 4.54
C LEU A 31 -19.51 7.03 4.77
N THR A 32 -19.44 7.52 6.01
CA THR A 32 -19.77 8.92 6.33
C THR A 32 -18.76 9.85 5.65
N GLU A 33 -19.15 11.12 5.43
CA GLU A 33 -18.24 12.10 4.82
C GLU A 33 -16.94 12.27 5.62
N GLU A 34 -17.02 12.18 6.94
CA GLU A 34 -15.86 12.26 7.84
C GLU A 34 -14.89 11.10 7.61
N ARG A 35 -15.40 9.86 7.53
CA ARG A 35 -14.58 8.68 7.22
C ARG A 35 -13.96 8.77 5.83
N ARG A 36 -14.70 9.29 4.84
CA ARG A 36 -14.17 9.52 3.48
C ARG A 36 -13.03 10.54 3.49
N LYS A 37 -13.15 11.65 4.22
CA LYS A 37 -12.09 12.66 4.33
C LYS A 37 -10.82 12.11 4.98
N VAL A 38 -10.95 11.25 6.00
CA VAL A 38 -9.80 10.56 6.62
C VAL A 38 -9.13 9.61 5.63
N LEU A 39 -9.90 8.79 4.93
CA LEU A 39 -9.36 7.87 3.91
C LEU A 39 -8.63 8.61 2.79
N ILE A 40 -9.18 9.74 2.31
CA ILE A 40 -8.51 10.58 1.30
C ILE A 40 -7.15 11.07 1.79
N LYS A 41 -7.01 11.45 3.07
CA LYS A 41 -5.73 11.87 3.62
C LYS A 41 -4.71 10.73 3.65
N VAL A 42 -5.13 9.53 4.05
CA VAL A 42 -4.27 8.34 4.07
C VAL A 42 -3.80 7.99 2.66
N VAL A 43 -4.73 7.92 1.69
CA VAL A 43 -4.41 7.62 0.29
C VAL A 43 -3.45 8.64 -0.32
N ARG A 44 -3.60 9.92 0.01
CA ARG A 44 -2.65 10.97 -0.43
C ARG A 44 -1.26 10.78 0.17
N GLY A 45 -1.17 10.35 1.43
CA GLY A 45 0.10 10.02 2.08
C GLY A 45 0.81 8.87 1.36
N GLU A 46 0.13 7.76 1.15
CA GLU A 46 0.68 6.59 0.44
C GLU A 46 1.11 6.94 -1.00
N ALA A 47 0.34 7.79 -1.69
CA ALA A 47 0.69 8.24 -3.04
C ALA A 47 1.99 9.07 -3.07
N GLU A 48 2.20 9.94 -2.08
CA GLU A 48 3.45 10.72 -1.98
C GLU A 48 4.63 9.83 -1.58
N GLU A 49 4.43 8.87 -0.67
CA GLU A 49 5.46 7.88 -0.31
C GLU A 49 5.90 7.06 -1.53
N GLY A 50 4.95 6.59 -2.34
CA GLY A 50 5.26 5.88 -3.59
C GLY A 50 6.05 6.74 -4.58
N ARG A 51 5.68 8.03 -4.72
CA ARG A 51 6.43 8.97 -5.58
C ARG A 51 7.83 9.25 -5.05
N VAL A 52 8.00 9.37 -3.73
CA VAL A 52 9.30 9.55 -3.08
C VAL A 52 10.17 8.31 -3.28
N ALA A 53 9.61 7.10 -3.14
CA ALA A 53 10.32 5.86 -3.38
C ALA A 53 10.87 5.77 -4.82
N ILE A 54 10.05 6.08 -5.83
CA ILE A 54 10.50 6.11 -7.23
C ILE A 54 11.63 7.13 -7.43
N ARG A 55 11.51 8.34 -6.86
CA ARG A 55 12.56 9.36 -6.95
C ARG A 55 13.85 8.95 -6.24
N LYS A 56 13.72 8.22 -5.12
CA LYS A 56 14.85 7.67 -4.36
C LYS A 56 15.58 6.62 -5.19
N VAL A 57 14.86 5.62 -5.72
CA VAL A 57 15.45 4.58 -6.59
C VAL A 57 16.17 5.19 -7.79
N ARG A 58 15.58 6.20 -8.44
CA ARG A 58 16.25 6.91 -9.55
C ARG A 58 17.52 7.63 -9.10
N ARG A 59 17.52 8.25 -7.92
CA ARG A 59 18.69 8.94 -7.37
C ARG A 59 19.80 7.95 -7.01
N ASP A 60 19.42 6.84 -6.38
CA ASP A 60 20.35 5.78 -5.96
C ASP A 60 20.99 5.14 -7.19
N ALA A 61 20.21 4.79 -8.22
CA ALA A 61 20.74 4.31 -9.50
C ALA A 61 21.71 5.30 -10.15
N ASN A 62 21.36 6.59 -10.23
CA ASN A 62 22.25 7.61 -10.78
C ASN A 62 23.54 7.80 -9.95
N ASN A 63 23.47 7.64 -8.63
CA ASN A 63 24.65 7.72 -7.76
C ASN A 63 25.53 6.48 -7.92
N ASP A 64 24.94 5.30 -8.07
CA ASP A 64 25.65 4.06 -8.32
C ASP A 64 26.37 4.10 -9.67
N PHE A 65 25.70 4.56 -10.74
CA PHE A 65 26.35 4.79 -12.04
C PHE A 65 27.52 5.78 -11.94
N LYS A 66 27.34 6.90 -11.23
CA LYS A 66 28.44 7.87 -11.02
C LYS A 66 29.60 7.30 -10.21
N ARG A 67 29.33 6.37 -9.28
CA ARG A 67 30.36 5.68 -8.51
C ARG A 67 31.12 4.71 -9.41
N MET A 68 30.40 3.88 -10.17
CA MET A 68 30.98 2.93 -11.13
C MET A 68 31.83 3.60 -12.22
N LEU A 69 31.42 4.79 -12.71
CA LEU A 69 32.23 5.62 -13.62
C LEU A 69 33.54 6.10 -12.98
N LYS A 70 33.51 6.49 -11.70
CA LYS A 70 34.71 6.91 -10.97
C LYS A 70 35.65 5.75 -10.66
N ASP A 71 35.07 4.59 -10.35
CA ASP A 71 35.78 3.35 -10.08
C ASP A 71 36.31 2.68 -11.38
N LYS A 72 36.03 3.29 -12.54
CA LYS A 72 36.46 2.88 -13.90
C LYS A 72 35.99 1.47 -14.31
N GLU A 73 34.90 0.99 -13.72
CA GLU A 73 34.29 -0.29 -14.10
C GLU A 73 33.43 -0.17 -15.39
N VAL A 74 33.10 1.06 -15.82
CA VAL A 74 32.28 1.35 -17.01
C VAL A 74 32.93 2.49 -17.82
N SER A 75 33.09 2.31 -19.13
CA SER A 75 33.66 3.32 -20.05
C SER A 75 32.66 4.43 -20.37
N GLU A 76 33.12 5.66 -20.62
CA GLU A 76 32.27 6.84 -20.92
C GLU A 76 31.38 6.65 -22.17
N ASP A 77 31.66 5.68 -23.03
CA ASP A 77 30.94 5.43 -24.29
C ASP A 77 29.68 4.53 -24.16
N ASP A 78 29.45 3.88 -23.01
CA ASP A 78 28.28 3.01 -22.77
C ASP A 78 27.20 3.66 -21.86
N ALA A 79 27.32 4.97 -21.60
CA ALA A 79 26.47 5.75 -20.69
C ALA A 79 25.12 6.20 -21.29
#